data_AF-A0A7V1BHW5-F1
#
_entry.id   AF-A0A7V1BHW5-F1
#
_cell.length_a   1.000
_cell.length_b   1.000
_cell.length_c   1.000
_cell.angle_alpha   90.00
_cell.angle_beta   90.00
_cell.angle_gamma   90.00
#
_symmetry.space_group_name_H-M   'P 1'
#
loop_
_entity.id
_entity.type
_entity.pdbx_description
1 polymer ?
#
loop_
_entity_poly.entity_id
_entity_poly.type
_entity_poly.pdbx_seq_one_letter_code
_entity_poly.pdbx_strand_id
1 'polypeptide(L)'
;MLKSKDAWQEYFNEVSFPLRDVSKHVSTAVFAVYDGVCIFCKERKAEHVDHIVPHSLGGPDRSDNFAASCTRCNLRKHDKLLPLPVLGIALLEARRKAEDVEQMIAELENGVQSTYKAYRSKGERAVLLHESYILHRCEDGGGVRPVARIYYKNDPRSRLGHHHQNGDFPDIRFSYGRKFLKSKMAHALSPGLPLEPEEYKNPEDFETLNLLRDMEPDHWGRSIVDYAVHLTTNRHPKMSDYLLFNETRFRPGGLFLAKTPGGEGIGYDISLADREVTFDDAVRFQTFMDAQEDFWAELPAELHHCLPAAAALGGAQPKICIDWMDELWVLKLPNERHVINMAAAEAGCLDLCEMAGIAVPDREVRSFGPRSSVLLVKRFDRVSAPGGRIRRHMISSLTLLERHEMDRGVSGYADIYLALRASGAPSVVGEDLYRRMLMNVLCGNTDDHYRNHAFFQKDDGSFTPTPVYDVTPTIQVSPSRRLFLHLGRAGCGRDATVENAVSAASSLDVERDRAIEIANELSLMVARSWKDAMRRHGASDVCIERMATSFSEAGNTIACNDPGLNM
;
A
#
# COMPACT_ATOMS: atom_id res chain seq x y z
N MET A 1 43.48 15.99 14.70
CA MET A 1 42.77 17.29 14.83
C MET A 1 41.30 16.99 14.59
N LEU A 2 40.44 17.15 15.59
CA LEU A 2 39.00 16.92 15.45
C LEU A 2 38.46 17.88 14.37
N LYS A 3 37.89 17.35 13.28
CA LYS A 3 37.18 18.19 12.30
C LYS A 3 36.00 18.90 12.98
N SER A 4 35.64 20.10 12.53
CA SER A 4 34.48 20.83 13.05
C SER A 4 33.20 20.02 12.89
N LYS A 5 32.21 20.27 13.75
CA LYS A 5 30.89 19.63 13.72
C LYS A 5 30.23 19.73 12.33
N ASP A 6 30.40 20.88 11.67
CA ASP A 6 29.85 21.16 10.35
C ASP A 6 30.53 20.33 9.25
N ALA A 7 31.86 20.15 9.33
CA ALA A 7 32.62 19.31 8.39
C ALA A 7 32.28 17.81 8.51
N TRP A 8 31.87 17.34 9.70
CA TRP A 8 31.34 15.99 9.87
C TRP A 8 29.91 15.87 9.35
N GLN A 9 29.06 16.88 9.54
CA GLN A 9 27.70 16.90 8.98
C GLN A 9 27.71 16.84 7.44
N GLU A 10 28.59 17.60 6.80
CA GLU A 10 28.77 17.57 5.34
C GLU A 10 29.30 16.20 4.87
N TYR A 11 30.27 15.62 5.58
CA TYR A 11 30.77 14.28 5.31
C TYR A 11 29.68 13.19 5.40
N PHE A 12 28.81 13.23 6.40
CA PHE A 12 27.73 12.25 6.61
C PHE A 12 26.51 12.46 5.69
N ASN A 13 26.36 13.62 5.06
CA ASN A 13 25.32 13.87 4.06
C ASN A 13 25.69 13.28 2.69
N GLU A 14 26.97 13.10 2.39
CA GLU A 14 27.47 12.56 1.11
C GLU A 14 27.71 11.05 1.10
N VAL A 15 27.75 10.40 2.27
CA VAL A 15 28.09 8.98 2.38
C VAL A 15 26.82 8.16 2.65
N SER A 16 26.37 7.41 1.64
CA SER A 16 25.27 6.45 1.79
C SER A 16 25.71 5.25 2.63
N PHE A 17 25.17 5.08 3.83
CA PHE A 17 25.40 3.91 4.67
C PHE A 17 24.71 2.67 4.09
N PRO A 18 25.40 1.55 3.89
CA PRO A 18 24.77 0.25 3.82
C PRO A 18 24.98 -0.43 5.18
N LEU A 19 23.91 -0.49 5.96
CA LEU A 19 23.95 -1.07 7.31
C LEU A 19 23.68 -2.57 7.25
N ARG A 20 24.69 -3.36 7.59
CA ARG A 20 24.51 -4.60 8.34
C ARG A 20 25.33 -4.49 9.64
N ASP A 21 24.69 -4.86 10.74
CA ASP A 21 25.25 -5.27 12.05
C ASP A 21 25.97 -4.26 12.96
N VAL A 22 26.10 -2.95 12.67
CA VAL A 22 26.79 -2.00 13.59
C VAL A 22 26.00 -0.71 13.85
N SER A 23 25.90 -0.28 15.13
CA SER A 23 25.09 0.88 15.55
C SER A 23 25.65 2.22 15.05
N LYS A 24 24.79 3.24 14.89
CA LYS A 24 25.19 4.55 14.36
C LYS A 24 26.26 5.26 15.19
N HIS A 25 26.23 5.15 16.53
CA HIS A 25 27.25 5.75 17.40
C HIS A 25 28.60 5.07 17.20
N VAL A 26 28.61 3.74 17.09
CA VAL A 26 29.81 2.96 16.79
C VAL A 26 30.35 3.35 15.40
N SER A 27 29.50 3.44 14.39
CA SER A 27 29.93 3.83 13.04
C SER A 27 30.48 5.24 12.97
N THR A 28 29.86 6.17 13.70
CA THR A 28 30.34 7.56 13.81
C THR A 28 31.69 7.62 14.50
N ALA A 29 31.87 6.88 15.61
CA ALA A 29 33.12 6.81 16.35
C ALA A 29 34.24 6.18 15.51
N VAL A 30 33.95 5.07 14.81
CA VAL A 30 34.91 4.40 13.92
C VAL A 30 35.30 5.33 12.77
N PHE A 31 34.36 5.99 12.08
CA PHE A 31 34.75 6.92 11.02
C PHE A 31 35.53 8.13 11.54
N ALA A 32 35.19 8.65 12.71
CA ALA A 32 35.90 9.76 13.34
C ALA A 32 37.35 9.39 13.69
N VAL A 33 37.54 8.26 14.37
CA VAL A 33 38.87 7.81 14.82
C VAL A 33 39.75 7.40 13.63
N TYR A 34 39.15 7.03 12.49
CA TYR A 34 39.86 6.71 11.25
C TYR A 34 39.93 7.88 10.26
N ASP A 35 39.56 9.10 10.67
CA ASP A 35 39.55 10.32 9.84
C ASP A 35 38.75 10.20 8.53
N GLY A 36 37.81 9.25 8.48
CA GLY A 36 36.98 8.97 7.31
C GLY A 36 37.75 8.36 6.13
N VAL A 37 38.91 7.75 6.36
CA VAL A 37 39.74 7.10 5.32
C VAL A 37 39.71 5.58 5.47
N CYS A 38 39.59 4.87 4.34
CA CYS A 38 39.59 3.41 4.30
C CYS A 38 40.91 2.85 4.83
N ILE A 39 40.84 1.98 5.83
CA ILE A 39 42.02 1.36 6.44
C ILE A 39 42.76 0.43 5.47
N PHE A 40 42.04 -0.21 4.55
CA PHE A 40 42.61 -1.27 3.70
C PHE A 40 43.39 -0.71 2.51
N CYS A 41 42.90 0.36 1.87
CA CYS A 41 43.61 0.98 0.76
C CYS A 41 44.29 2.30 1.10
N LYS A 42 43.96 2.94 2.23
CA LYS A 42 44.51 4.24 2.68
C LYS A 42 44.32 5.42 1.73
N GLU A 43 43.70 5.21 0.57
CA GLU A 43 43.55 6.22 -0.50
C GLU A 43 42.12 6.75 -0.63
N ARG A 44 41.11 5.97 -0.24
CA ARG A 44 39.69 6.28 -0.51
C ARG A 44 38.95 6.68 0.75
N LYS A 45 37.93 7.52 0.58
CA LYS A 45 36.92 7.82 1.60
C LYS A 45 36.31 6.50 2.10
N ALA A 46 36.24 6.34 3.42
CA ALA A 46 35.50 5.24 4.02
C ALA A 46 34.00 5.51 3.90
N GLU A 47 33.24 4.46 3.60
CA GLU A 47 31.79 4.53 3.41
C GLU A 47 31.08 3.43 4.24
N HIS A 48 31.86 2.50 4.81
CA HIS A 48 31.39 1.31 5.52
C HIS A 48 32.20 1.09 6.78
N VAL A 49 31.56 0.60 7.83
CA VAL A 49 32.28 -0.05 8.93
C VAL A 49 32.30 -1.54 8.64
N ASP A 50 33.48 -2.13 8.73
CA ASP A 50 33.72 -3.53 8.43
C ASP A 50 34.37 -4.23 9.62
N HIS A 51 34.05 -5.52 9.80
CA HIS A 51 34.71 -6.38 10.77
C HIS A 51 36.00 -6.92 10.16
N ILE A 52 37.16 -6.62 10.74
CA ILE A 52 38.46 -7.04 10.20
C ILE A 52 38.53 -8.57 10.11
N VAL A 53 38.10 -9.25 11.17
CA VAL A 53 37.73 -10.67 11.14
C VAL A 53 36.21 -10.73 10.99
N PRO A 54 35.66 -11.27 9.88
CA PRO A 54 34.22 -11.37 9.65
C PRO A 54 33.48 -12.12 10.76
N HIS A 55 32.25 -11.68 11.10
CA HIS A 55 31.39 -12.33 12.09
C HIS A 55 31.08 -13.80 11.73
N SER A 56 30.89 -14.10 10.43
CA SER A 56 30.71 -15.47 9.92
C SER A 56 31.88 -16.42 10.18
N LEU A 57 33.05 -15.88 10.52
CA LEU A 57 34.27 -16.63 10.85
C LEU A 57 34.62 -16.54 12.35
N GLY A 58 33.67 -16.14 13.20
CA GLY A 58 33.84 -16.01 14.65
C GLY A 58 34.48 -14.68 15.08
N GLY A 59 34.47 -13.68 14.21
CA GLY A 59 34.89 -12.32 14.53
C GLY A 59 33.98 -11.67 15.58
N PRO A 60 34.54 -11.05 16.64
CA PRO A 60 33.75 -10.43 17.71
C PRO A 60 33.32 -8.99 17.36
N ASP A 61 32.15 -8.59 17.83
CA ASP A 61 31.61 -7.22 17.67
C ASP A 61 32.19 -6.28 18.73
N ARG A 62 33.44 -5.84 18.51
CA ARG A 62 34.14 -4.94 19.43
C ARG A 62 35.04 -3.96 18.70
N SER A 63 35.38 -2.89 19.40
CA SER A 63 36.23 -1.77 18.95
C SER A 63 37.54 -2.23 18.29
N ASP A 64 38.18 -3.27 18.83
CA ASP A 64 39.44 -3.83 18.31
C ASP A 64 39.31 -4.65 17.01
N ASN A 65 38.07 -4.89 16.55
CA ASN A 65 37.76 -5.62 15.33
C ASN A 65 36.98 -4.77 14.30
N PHE A 66 36.65 -3.51 14.62
CA PHE A 66 36.01 -2.60 13.68
C PHE A 66 37.03 -1.81 12.86
N ALA A 67 36.71 -1.60 11.58
CA ALA A 67 37.51 -0.82 10.65
C ALA A 67 36.65 0.06 9.74
N ALA A 68 37.13 1.27 9.46
CA ALA A 68 36.56 2.11 8.40
C ALA A 68 37.04 1.59 7.02
N SER A 69 36.11 1.33 6.09
CA SER A 69 36.41 0.78 4.76
C SER A 69 35.60 1.46 3.64
N CYS A 70 36.16 1.52 2.43
CA CYS A 70 35.45 2.02 1.25
C CYS A 70 34.66 0.90 0.58
N THR A 71 33.65 1.24 -0.23
CA THR A 71 32.78 0.26 -0.92
C THR A 71 33.58 -0.80 -1.69
N ARG A 72 34.61 -0.39 -2.42
CA ARG A 72 35.45 -1.32 -3.21
C ARG A 72 36.21 -2.33 -2.33
N CYS A 73 36.78 -1.89 -1.22
CA CYS A 73 37.53 -2.77 -0.32
C CYS A 73 36.58 -3.69 0.45
N ASN A 74 35.45 -3.15 0.92
CA ASN A 74 34.41 -3.90 1.62
C ASN A 74 33.85 -5.03 0.74
N LEU A 75 33.43 -4.71 -0.50
CA LEU A 75 32.92 -5.72 -1.45
C LEU A 75 33.96 -6.76 -1.87
N ARG A 76 35.23 -6.36 -2.00
CA ARG A 76 36.32 -7.28 -2.36
C ARG A 76 36.65 -8.25 -1.23
N LYS A 77 36.58 -7.81 0.03
CA LYS A 77 36.79 -8.64 1.22
C LYS A 77 35.58 -9.54 1.48
N HIS A 78 34.37 -8.97 1.44
CA HIS A 78 33.12 -9.66 1.74
C HIS A 78 33.26 -10.42 3.08
N ASP A 79 32.98 -11.72 3.09
CA ASP A 79 33.05 -12.65 4.23
C ASP A 79 34.41 -13.37 4.34
N LYS A 80 35.43 -12.93 3.60
CA LYS A 80 36.75 -13.58 3.58
C LYS A 80 37.71 -12.95 4.57
N LEU A 81 38.56 -13.78 5.17
CA LEU A 81 39.76 -13.32 5.88
C LEU A 81 40.74 -12.67 4.89
N LEU A 82 41.31 -11.54 5.30
CA LEU A 82 42.35 -10.87 4.53
C LEU A 82 43.66 -11.69 4.54
N PRO A 83 44.53 -11.54 3.53
CA PRO A 83 45.87 -12.14 3.55
C PRO A 83 46.63 -11.73 4.82
N LEU A 84 47.38 -12.67 5.42
CA LEU A 84 48.04 -12.49 6.73
C LEU A 84 48.78 -11.16 6.94
N PRO A 85 49.54 -10.62 5.96
CA PRO A 85 50.21 -9.33 6.14
C PRO A 85 49.23 -8.15 6.29
N VAL A 86 48.15 -8.16 5.52
CA VAL A 86 47.13 -7.11 5.53
C VAL A 86 46.23 -7.25 6.76
N LEU A 87 45.88 -8.49 7.11
CA LEU A 87 45.10 -8.81 8.31
C LEU A 87 45.82 -8.39 9.58
N GLY A 88 47.12 -8.69 9.69
CA GLY A 88 47.94 -8.33 10.85
C GLY A 88 48.07 -6.81 11.02
N ILE A 89 48.29 -6.07 9.94
CA ILE A 89 48.36 -4.60 9.99
C ILE A 89 47.02 -3.99 10.40
N ALA A 90 45.91 -4.46 9.80
CA ALA A 90 44.57 -3.96 10.13
C ALA A 90 44.20 -4.21 11.60
N LEU A 91 44.45 -5.43 12.12
CA LEU A 91 44.16 -5.77 13.52
C LEU A 91 45.04 -4.99 14.51
N LEU A 92 46.32 -4.76 14.18
CA LEU A 92 47.21 -3.94 15.01
C LEU A 92 46.77 -2.48 15.06
N GLU A 93 46.34 -1.93 13.93
CA GLU A 93 45.82 -0.56 13.88
C GLU A 93 44.47 -0.42 14.60
N ALA A 94 43.57 -1.40 14.48
CA ALA A 94 42.30 -1.39 15.21
C ALA A 94 42.50 -1.51 16.71
N ARG A 95 43.38 -2.39 17.18
CA ARG A 95 43.74 -2.48 18.60
C ARG A 95 44.29 -1.17 19.16
N ARG A 96 45.13 -0.45 18.39
CA ARG A 96 45.68 0.85 18.82
C ARG A 96 44.62 1.94 18.94
N LYS A 97 43.56 1.83 18.15
CA LYS A 97 42.47 2.81 18.07
C LYS A 97 41.23 2.39 18.88
N ALA A 98 41.24 1.19 19.46
CA ALA A 98 40.10 0.60 20.15
C ALA A 98 39.65 1.46 21.34
N GLU A 99 40.59 1.90 22.18
CA GLU A 99 40.29 2.77 23.33
C GLU A 99 39.74 4.13 22.88
N ASP A 100 40.29 4.73 21.81
CA ASP A 100 39.77 6.00 21.26
C ASP A 100 38.35 5.83 20.70
N VAL A 101 38.07 4.70 20.05
CA VAL A 101 36.73 4.35 19.55
C VAL A 101 35.76 4.17 20.72
N GLU A 102 36.15 3.43 21.76
CA GLU A 102 35.32 3.23 22.96
C GLU A 102 35.07 4.51 23.74
N GLN A 103 36.09 5.34 23.90
CA GLN A 103 35.97 6.64 24.55
C GLN A 103 35.03 7.55 23.75
N MET A 104 35.17 7.60 22.43
CA MET A 104 34.27 8.39 21.57
C MET A 104 32.84 7.84 21.60
N ILE A 105 32.65 6.51 21.62
CA ILE A 105 31.33 5.90 21.82
C ILE A 105 30.74 6.36 23.16
N ALA A 106 31.51 6.25 24.25
CA ALA A 106 31.08 6.67 25.58
C ALA A 106 30.78 8.18 25.64
N GLU A 107 31.54 9.03 24.95
CA GLU A 107 31.29 10.47 24.85
C GLU A 107 30.02 10.79 24.05
N LEU A 108 29.80 10.09 22.94
CA LEU A 108 28.58 10.21 22.14
C LEU A 108 27.35 9.73 22.93
N GLU A 109 27.47 8.63 23.67
CA GLU A 109 26.43 8.09 24.55
C GLU A 109 26.20 9.00 25.77
N ASN A 110 27.25 9.55 26.36
CA ASN A 110 27.17 10.53 27.46
C ASN A 110 26.63 11.88 26.99
N GLY A 111 26.85 12.28 25.74
CA GLY A 111 26.17 13.40 25.10
C GLY A 111 24.66 13.18 25.08
N VAL A 112 24.22 11.97 24.73
CA VAL A 112 22.80 11.57 24.78
C VAL A 112 22.29 11.52 26.24
N GLN A 113 23.07 10.98 27.19
CA GLN A 113 22.67 10.91 28.61
C GLN A 113 22.68 12.27 29.34
N SER A 114 23.58 13.19 28.99
CA SER A 114 23.64 14.54 29.55
C SER A 114 22.53 15.41 28.98
N THR A 115 22.19 15.24 27.69
CA THR A 115 20.98 15.80 27.10
C THR A 115 19.73 15.25 27.80
N TYR A 116 19.71 13.95 28.11
CA TYR A 116 18.61 13.29 28.83
C TYR A 116 18.49 13.73 30.31
N LYS A 117 19.60 13.91 31.04
CA LYS A 117 19.62 14.44 32.40
C LYS A 117 19.24 15.93 32.45
N ALA A 118 19.67 16.73 31.48
CA ALA A 118 19.27 18.13 31.33
C ALA A 118 17.78 18.27 30.97
N TYR A 119 17.24 17.33 30.17
CA TYR A 119 15.81 17.22 29.87
C TYR A 119 14.95 16.81 31.07
N ARG A 120 15.52 16.13 32.07
CA ARG A 120 14.79 15.67 33.26
C ARG A 120 14.91 16.63 34.45
N SER A 121 15.95 17.47 34.50
CA SER A 121 16.21 18.41 35.59
C SER A 121 15.60 19.81 35.37
N LYS A 122 15.33 20.20 34.12
CA LYS A 122 14.36 21.27 33.83
C LYS A 122 12.98 20.61 33.82
N GLY A 123 12.05 21.09 34.64
CA GLY A 123 10.67 20.56 34.75
C GLY A 123 9.80 20.71 33.49
N GLU A 124 10.42 20.78 32.31
CA GLU A 124 9.77 20.74 31.02
C GLU A 124 9.68 19.27 30.59
N ARG A 125 8.46 18.72 30.62
CA ARG A 125 8.14 17.43 30.02
C ARG A 125 8.84 17.34 28.66
N ALA A 126 9.66 16.30 28.46
CA ALA A 126 10.13 15.93 27.14
C ALA A 126 8.94 15.95 26.18
N VAL A 127 8.93 16.90 25.25
CA VAL A 127 7.98 16.93 24.15
C VAL A 127 8.41 15.79 23.24
N LEU A 128 7.98 14.57 23.58
CA LEU A 128 7.73 13.55 22.59
C LEU A 128 6.94 14.27 21.49
N LEU A 129 7.49 14.31 20.26
CA LEU A 129 6.79 14.89 19.11
C LEU A 129 5.62 13.96 18.80
N HIS A 130 4.54 14.20 19.54
CA HIS A 130 3.31 13.49 19.45
C HIS A 130 2.48 14.13 18.35
N GLU A 131 2.34 13.44 17.23
CA GLU A 131 1.34 13.82 16.25
C GLU A 131 0.03 13.13 16.65
N SER A 132 -1.01 13.93 16.86
CA SER A 132 -2.35 13.43 17.18
C SER A 132 -3.34 13.95 16.17
N TYR A 133 -4.14 13.04 15.63
CA TYR A 133 -5.18 13.36 14.66
C TYR A 133 -6.53 12.86 15.16
N ILE A 134 -7.58 13.48 14.66
CA ILE A 134 -8.95 13.09 14.92
C ILE A 134 -9.48 12.48 13.65
N LEU A 135 -9.86 11.21 13.75
CA LEU A 135 -10.53 10.49 12.69
C LEU A 135 -12.00 10.92 12.69
N HIS A 136 -12.44 11.37 11.52
CA HIS A 136 -13.81 11.71 11.24
C HIS A 136 -14.42 10.68 10.31
N ARG A 137 -15.73 10.48 10.44
CA ARG A 137 -16.55 9.66 9.54
C ARG A 137 -17.63 10.52 8.92
N CYS A 138 -17.82 10.38 7.61
CA CYS A 138 -18.99 10.89 6.90
C CYS A 138 -20.18 9.95 7.14
N GLU A 139 -21.34 10.54 7.45
CA GLU A 139 -22.62 9.84 7.61
C GLU A 139 -23.41 9.86 6.30
N ASP A 140 -24.27 8.84 6.11
CA ASP A 140 -25.23 8.75 5.02
C ASP A 140 -26.27 9.88 5.19
N GLY A 141 -25.96 11.05 4.61
CA GLY A 141 -26.69 12.31 4.82
C GLY A 141 -25.81 13.56 4.77
N GLY A 142 -24.48 13.41 4.67
CA GLY A 142 -23.53 14.51 4.46
C GLY A 142 -22.98 15.14 5.74
N GLY A 143 -23.43 14.67 6.91
CA GLY A 143 -22.85 15.03 8.19
C GLY A 143 -21.44 14.44 8.37
N VAL A 144 -20.59 15.14 9.09
CA VAL A 144 -19.27 14.68 9.50
C VAL A 144 -19.22 14.62 11.02
N ARG A 145 -18.67 13.54 11.58
CA ARG A 145 -18.48 13.43 13.03
C ARG A 145 -17.09 12.92 13.41
N PRO A 146 -16.47 13.46 14.47
CA PRO A 146 -15.27 12.89 15.05
C PRO A 146 -15.61 11.55 15.71
N VAL A 147 -14.99 10.47 15.25
CA VAL A 147 -15.26 9.11 15.71
C VAL A 147 -14.14 8.56 16.60
N ALA A 148 -12.89 8.95 16.34
CA ALA A 148 -11.74 8.43 17.07
C ALA A 148 -10.58 9.43 17.12
N ARG A 149 -9.61 9.15 17.98
CA ARG A 149 -8.31 9.81 18.02
C ARG A 149 -7.23 8.82 17.64
N ILE A 150 -6.32 9.26 16.78
CA ILE A 150 -5.11 8.53 16.38
C ILE A 150 -3.90 9.26 16.94
N TYR A 151 -2.96 8.50 17.49
CA TYR A 151 -1.77 9.03 18.12
C TYR A 151 -0.52 8.33 17.57
N TYR A 152 0.41 9.11 17.03
CA TYR A 152 1.72 8.64 16.62
C TYR A 152 2.71 8.94 17.73
N LYS A 153 3.23 7.87 18.34
CA LYS A 153 4.37 8.02 19.23
C LYS A 153 5.63 7.86 18.41
N ASN A 154 6.14 8.99 17.90
CA ASN A 154 7.46 9.02 17.27
C ASN A 154 8.53 8.62 18.29
N ASP A 155 9.09 7.42 18.16
CA ASP A 155 10.41 7.15 18.75
C ASP A 155 11.42 7.90 17.87
N PRO A 156 12.24 8.82 18.40
CA PRO A 156 13.26 9.51 17.63
C PRO A 156 14.29 8.57 16.94
N ARG A 157 14.27 7.26 17.24
CA ARG A 157 15.01 6.20 16.54
C ARG A 157 14.36 5.72 15.23
N SER A 158 13.06 5.95 15.04
CA SER A 158 12.31 5.57 13.83
C SER A 158 12.56 6.55 12.68
N ARG A 159 13.73 6.43 12.03
CA ARG A 159 13.97 7.07 10.72
C ARG A 159 13.39 6.15 9.64
N LEU A 160 12.18 6.47 9.19
CA LEU A 160 11.46 5.74 8.15
C LEU A 160 12.06 6.05 6.76
N GLY A 161 12.38 4.98 6.02
CA GLY A 161 13.14 4.98 4.77
C GLY A 161 14.07 3.75 4.65
N HIS A 162 14.31 3.03 5.75
CA HIS A 162 14.98 1.74 5.76
C HIS A 162 13.94 0.63 5.94
N HIS A 163 13.98 -0.41 5.11
CA HIS A 163 13.30 -1.67 5.42
C HIS A 163 13.67 -2.09 6.85
N HIS A 164 12.68 -2.16 7.73
CA HIS A 164 12.86 -2.47 9.14
C HIS A 164 13.33 -3.93 9.29
N GLN A 165 14.65 -4.14 9.37
CA GLN A 165 15.23 -5.48 9.57
C GLN A 165 15.08 -6.00 11.02
N ASN A 166 14.55 -5.18 11.95
CA ASN A 166 14.43 -5.50 13.38
C ASN A 166 12.99 -5.49 13.95
N GLY A 167 11.94 -5.34 13.13
CA GLY A 167 10.54 -5.40 13.64
C GLY A 167 10.07 -4.21 14.50
N ASP A 168 10.88 -3.18 14.71
CA ASP A 168 10.47 -1.97 15.44
C ASP A 168 9.63 -1.04 14.54
N PHE A 169 8.32 -1.27 14.48
CA PHE A 169 7.34 -0.38 13.82
C PHE A 169 6.95 0.81 14.71
N PRO A 170 6.48 1.94 14.14
CA PRO A 170 5.99 3.07 14.93
C PRO A 170 4.80 2.66 15.85
N ASP A 171 4.82 3.08 17.12
CA ASP A 171 3.72 2.86 18.09
C ASP A 171 2.55 3.80 17.74
N ILE A 172 1.58 3.26 16.99
CA ILE A 172 0.35 3.94 16.58
C ILE A 172 -0.78 3.49 17.47
N ARG A 173 -1.41 4.46 18.15
CA ARG A 173 -2.51 4.23 19.06
C ARG A 173 -3.81 4.79 18.52
N PHE A 174 -4.89 4.04 18.72
CA PHE A 174 -6.23 4.43 18.33
C PHE A 174 -7.17 4.32 19.52
N SER A 175 -8.04 5.31 19.68
CA SER A 175 -9.08 5.28 20.72
C SER A 175 -10.36 5.87 20.19
N TYR A 176 -11.48 5.16 20.39
CA TYR A 176 -12.79 5.70 20.05
C TYR A 176 -13.09 6.95 20.90
N GLY A 177 -13.74 7.93 20.27
CA GLY A 177 -14.20 9.12 20.95
C GLY A 177 -15.26 8.76 21.99
N ARG A 178 -15.12 9.20 23.23
CA ARG A 178 -16.10 8.95 24.31
C ARG A 178 -17.54 9.36 23.97
N LYS A 179 -17.71 10.39 23.11
CA LYS A 179 -19.03 10.81 22.61
C LYS A 179 -19.56 9.84 21.54
N PHE A 180 -18.68 9.37 20.67
CA PHE A 180 -19.00 8.39 19.63
C PHE A 180 -19.45 7.07 20.26
N LEU A 181 -18.71 6.53 21.24
CA LEU A 181 -19.07 5.29 21.97
C LEU A 181 -20.47 5.33 22.62
N LYS A 182 -20.98 6.53 22.95
CA LYS A 182 -22.32 6.72 23.55
C LYS A 182 -23.40 7.00 22.50
N SER A 183 -23.04 7.12 21.23
CA SER A 183 -23.96 7.38 20.14
C SER A 183 -24.76 6.13 19.80
N LYS A 184 -26.04 6.30 19.45
CA LYS A 184 -26.86 5.21 18.90
C LYS A 184 -26.40 4.75 17.51
N MET A 185 -25.56 5.55 16.85
CA MET A 185 -24.96 5.27 15.54
C MET A 185 -23.53 4.73 15.65
N ALA A 186 -23.09 4.35 16.86
CA ALA A 186 -21.76 3.82 17.07
C ALA A 186 -21.69 2.41 16.50
N HIS A 187 -20.85 2.22 15.47
CA HIS A 187 -20.46 0.92 14.95
C HIS A 187 -18.94 0.84 14.86
N ALA A 188 -18.38 -0.35 15.08
CA ALA A 188 -16.96 -0.61 14.94
C ALA A 188 -16.53 -0.26 13.50
N LEU A 189 -15.44 0.49 13.32
CA LEU A 189 -15.02 0.94 11.98
C LEU A 189 -14.47 -0.19 11.11
N SER A 190 -13.98 -1.24 11.76
CA SER A 190 -13.51 -2.51 11.19
C SER A 190 -13.62 -3.61 12.26
N PRO A 191 -13.64 -4.90 11.88
CA PRO A 191 -13.67 -6.01 12.83
C PRO A 191 -12.52 -5.98 13.87
N GLY A 192 -11.30 -5.64 13.46
CA GLY A 192 -10.13 -5.53 14.34
C GLY A 192 -10.13 -4.34 15.32
N LEU A 193 -11.19 -3.52 15.32
CA LEU A 193 -11.35 -2.37 16.21
C LEU A 193 -12.76 -2.39 16.83
N PRO A 194 -13.09 -3.37 17.70
CA PRO A 194 -14.39 -3.44 18.36
C PRO A 194 -14.69 -2.17 19.16
N LEU A 195 -15.98 -1.88 19.42
CA LEU A 195 -16.36 -0.64 20.11
C LEU A 195 -16.12 -0.72 21.62
N GLU A 196 -14.87 -0.56 22.02
CA GLU A 196 -14.49 -0.56 23.43
C GLU A 196 -13.83 0.78 23.82
N PRO A 197 -13.91 1.19 25.11
CA PRO A 197 -13.27 2.41 25.61
C PRO A 197 -11.73 2.33 25.66
N GLU A 198 -11.16 1.16 25.46
CA GLU A 198 -9.74 0.87 25.46
C GLU A 198 -8.99 1.51 24.28
N GLU A 199 -7.68 1.58 24.44
CA GLU A 199 -6.77 2.01 23.39
C GLU A 199 -6.26 0.79 22.61
N TYR A 200 -6.39 0.87 21.29
CA TYR A 200 -5.87 -0.12 20.35
C TYR A 200 -4.49 0.30 19.84
N LYS A 201 -3.68 -0.69 19.46
CA LYS A 201 -2.37 -0.49 18.86
C LYS A 201 -2.26 -1.25 17.55
N ASN A 202 -1.39 -0.79 16.66
CA ASN A 202 -0.98 -1.59 15.52
C ASN A 202 -0.36 -2.92 15.98
N PRO A 203 -0.61 -4.04 15.30
CA PRO A 203 0.06 -5.30 15.59
C PRO A 203 1.58 -5.19 15.39
N GLU A 204 2.35 -6.07 16.07
CA GLU A 204 3.82 -6.05 16.05
C GLU A 204 4.42 -6.25 14.65
N ASP A 205 3.69 -6.83 13.70
CA ASP A 205 4.16 -7.07 12.32
C ASP A 205 3.70 -6.00 11.32
N PHE A 206 3.03 -4.92 11.77
CA PHE A 206 2.38 -3.95 10.89
C PHE A 206 2.89 -2.53 11.14
N GLU A 207 3.21 -1.83 10.04
CA GLU A 207 3.64 -0.42 10.06
C GLU A 207 2.54 0.53 10.58
N THR A 208 1.28 0.12 10.55
CA THR A 208 0.11 0.92 10.93
C THR A 208 -1.09 0.05 11.30
N LEU A 209 -2.18 0.67 11.75
CA LEU A 209 -3.45 -0.02 11.97
C LEU A 209 -4.05 -0.47 10.64
N ASN A 210 -4.60 -1.68 10.59
CA ASN A 210 -5.20 -2.23 9.38
C ASN A 210 -6.26 -1.31 8.76
N LEU A 211 -7.12 -0.69 9.57
CA LEU A 211 -8.11 0.29 9.10
C LEU A 211 -7.48 1.44 8.28
N LEU A 212 -6.29 1.92 8.68
CA LEU A 212 -5.65 3.05 8.00
C LEU A 212 -5.00 2.63 6.68
N ARG A 213 -4.71 1.35 6.49
CA ARG A 213 -4.06 0.85 5.27
C ARG A 213 -4.96 0.98 4.06
N ASP A 214 -6.27 0.89 4.21
CA ASP A 214 -7.22 1.21 3.14
C ASP A 214 -7.19 2.69 2.72
N MET A 215 -6.70 3.56 3.60
CA MET A 215 -6.54 5.01 3.36
C MET A 215 -5.15 5.36 2.80
N GLU A 216 -4.19 4.44 2.87
CA GLU A 216 -2.83 4.68 2.39
C GLU A 216 -2.71 4.53 0.88
N PRO A 217 -1.90 5.39 0.24
CA PRO A 217 -1.50 5.18 -1.13
C PRO A 217 -0.67 3.90 -1.28
N ASP A 218 -0.75 3.29 -2.46
CA ASP A 218 0.04 2.14 -2.84
C ASP A 218 1.38 2.57 -3.47
N HIS A 219 2.06 1.72 -4.24
CA HIS A 219 3.34 2.06 -4.84
C HIS A 219 3.28 3.30 -5.76
N TRP A 220 2.27 3.38 -6.64
CA TRP A 220 2.09 4.56 -7.50
C TRP A 220 1.79 5.81 -6.67
N GLY A 221 0.79 5.73 -5.78
CA GLY A 221 0.43 6.90 -4.99
C GLY A 221 1.56 7.36 -4.05
N ARG A 222 2.30 6.43 -3.44
CA ARG A 222 3.43 6.73 -2.54
C ARG A 222 4.52 7.47 -3.29
N SER A 223 4.83 7.06 -4.51
CA SER A 223 5.85 7.74 -5.31
C SER A 223 5.45 9.20 -5.58
N ILE A 224 4.18 9.47 -5.89
CA ILE A 224 3.66 10.84 -6.05
C ILE A 224 3.78 11.64 -4.75
N VAL A 225 3.47 11.03 -3.60
CA VAL A 225 3.65 11.67 -2.29
C VAL A 225 5.12 11.98 -2.03
N ASP A 226 6.03 11.03 -2.29
CA ASP A 226 7.48 11.20 -2.09
C ASP A 226 7.98 12.43 -2.84
N TYR A 227 7.60 12.56 -4.11
CA TYR A 227 7.94 13.70 -4.95
C TYR A 227 7.34 15.00 -4.47
N ALA A 228 6.05 15.01 -4.15
CA ALA A 228 5.38 16.22 -3.68
C ALA A 228 5.97 16.72 -2.35
N VAL A 229 6.34 15.80 -1.44
CA VAL A 229 7.04 16.12 -0.19
C VAL A 229 8.42 16.70 -0.48
N HIS A 230 9.19 16.05 -1.33
CA HIS A 230 10.52 16.52 -1.70
C HIS A 230 10.46 17.91 -2.35
N LEU A 231 9.59 18.10 -3.32
CA LEU A 231 9.36 19.34 -4.06
C LEU A 231 9.00 20.52 -3.12
N THR A 232 8.10 20.30 -2.16
CA THR A 232 7.54 21.39 -1.34
C THR A 232 8.32 21.67 -0.06
N THR A 233 9.02 20.67 0.48
CA THR A 233 9.66 20.79 1.80
C THR A 233 11.14 20.40 1.82
N ASN A 234 11.70 19.91 0.71
CA ASN A 234 13.09 19.47 0.58
C ASN A 234 13.50 18.44 1.65
N ARG A 235 12.60 17.51 2.00
CA ARG A 235 12.83 16.44 2.97
C ARG A 235 12.32 15.11 2.44
N HIS A 236 12.68 14.03 3.14
CA HIS A 236 12.08 12.72 2.90
C HIS A 236 10.68 12.60 3.53
N PRO A 237 9.78 11.85 2.89
CA PRO A 237 8.44 11.57 3.41
C PRO A 237 8.49 10.76 4.72
N LYS A 238 7.53 11.00 5.59
CA LYS A 238 7.25 10.32 6.86
C LYS A 238 5.90 9.59 6.74
N MET A 239 5.61 8.68 7.66
CA MET A 239 4.35 7.91 7.60
C MET A 239 3.08 8.79 7.61
N SER A 240 3.08 9.86 8.40
CA SER A 240 1.95 10.80 8.43
C SER A 240 1.78 11.54 7.10
N ASP A 241 2.80 11.65 6.26
CA ASP A 241 2.67 12.25 4.93
C ASP A 241 1.77 11.41 4.03
N TYR A 242 2.01 10.10 3.94
CA TYR A 242 1.17 9.19 3.15
C TYR A 242 -0.28 9.19 3.61
N LEU A 243 -0.48 9.32 4.93
CA LEU A 243 -1.82 9.35 5.51
C LEU A 243 -2.48 10.71 5.41
N LEU A 244 -1.77 11.84 5.33
CA LEU A 244 -2.37 13.18 5.33
C LEU A 244 -2.38 13.87 3.97
N PHE A 245 -1.63 13.35 3.00
CA PHE A 245 -1.49 13.95 1.67
C PHE A 245 -2.84 14.16 0.97
N ASN A 246 -3.80 13.25 1.21
CA ASN A 246 -5.08 13.21 0.51
C ASN A 246 -6.29 13.21 1.46
N GLU A 247 -6.34 14.12 2.45
CA GLU A 247 -7.43 14.11 3.46
C GLU A 247 -8.77 14.66 2.97
N THR A 248 -8.74 15.48 1.94
CA THR A 248 -9.88 16.24 1.48
C THR A 248 -10.58 15.54 0.31
N ARG A 249 -10.50 16.00 -0.93
CA ARG A 249 -11.41 15.57 -2.01
C ARG A 249 -11.32 14.08 -2.38
N PHE A 250 -10.10 13.54 -2.46
CA PHE A 250 -9.84 12.32 -3.23
C PHE A 250 -9.66 11.02 -2.41
N ARG A 251 -9.68 11.07 -1.07
CA ARG A 251 -9.53 9.87 -0.21
C ARG A 251 -10.52 8.74 -0.53
N PRO A 252 -10.15 7.45 -0.59
CA PRO A 252 -11.13 6.36 -0.65
C PRO A 252 -11.97 6.28 0.63
N GLY A 253 -13.25 5.96 0.46
CA GLY A 253 -14.19 5.76 1.56
C GLY A 253 -14.62 7.03 2.27
N GLY A 254 -15.10 6.84 3.51
CA GLY A 254 -15.79 7.85 4.31
C GLY A 254 -14.99 8.35 5.52
N LEU A 255 -13.73 7.95 5.64
CA LEU A 255 -12.85 8.35 6.72
C LEU A 255 -11.89 9.46 6.30
N PHE A 256 -11.59 10.38 7.21
CA PHE A 256 -10.53 11.36 7.05
C PHE A 256 -9.97 11.80 8.40
N LEU A 257 -8.71 12.24 8.43
CA LEU A 257 -8.00 12.78 9.58
C LEU A 257 -7.99 14.31 9.55
N ALA A 258 -8.21 14.90 10.72
CA ALA A 258 -8.06 16.33 10.93
C ALA A 258 -7.23 16.60 12.20
N LYS A 259 -6.65 17.80 12.31
CA LYS A 259 -5.94 18.22 13.55
C LYS A 259 -6.90 18.53 14.69
N THR A 260 -8.13 18.93 14.39
CA THR A 260 -9.10 19.39 15.40
C THR A 260 -10.43 18.62 15.34
N PRO A 261 -11.19 18.58 16.47
CA PRO A 261 -12.51 17.95 16.48
C PRO A 261 -13.55 18.66 15.61
N GLY A 262 -13.31 19.91 15.23
CA GLY A 262 -14.17 20.67 14.34
C GLY A 262 -13.96 20.35 12.86
N GLY A 263 -12.98 19.51 12.53
CA GLY A 263 -12.59 19.25 11.13
C GLY A 263 -11.80 20.41 10.50
N GLU A 264 -11.60 21.50 11.23
CA GLU A 264 -10.80 22.65 10.79
C GLU A 264 -9.31 22.33 10.88
N GLY A 265 -8.59 22.62 9.78
CA GLY A 265 -7.16 22.34 9.63
C GLY A 265 -6.89 20.95 9.07
N ILE A 266 -6.70 20.88 7.75
CA ILE A 266 -6.00 19.76 7.13
C ILE A 266 -4.62 19.74 7.79
N GLY A 267 -4.22 18.60 8.33
CA GLY A 267 -3.03 18.51 9.16
C GLY A 267 -1.71 18.75 8.43
N TYR A 268 -1.78 19.07 7.14
CA TYR A 268 -0.71 18.85 6.21
C TYR A 268 -0.16 20.16 5.64
N ASP A 269 1.12 20.40 5.90
CA ASP A 269 1.85 21.63 5.55
C ASP A 269 2.36 21.62 4.08
N ILE A 270 1.93 20.63 3.29
CA ILE A 270 2.17 20.64 1.85
C ILE A 270 1.05 21.45 1.21
N SER A 271 1.39 22.71 0.90
CA SER A 271 0.52 23.69 0.26
C SER A 271 0.28 23.36 -1.23
N LEU A 272 -0.29 22.19 -1.53
CA LEU A 272 -0.85 21.89 -2.84
C LEU A 272 -2.36 22.12 -2.78
N ALA A 273 -2.87 22.97 -3.67
CA ALA A 273 -4.29 23.29 -3.71
C ALA A 273 -5.11 22.04 -4.06
N ASP A 274 -5.93 21.59 -3.11
CA ASP A 274 -6.96 20.59 -3.38
C ASP A 274 -8.13 21.25 -4.11
N ARG A 275 -8.00 21.34 -5.43
CA ARG A 275 -9.00 21.92 -6.34
C ARG A 275 -9.47 20.89 -7.34
N GLU A 276 -10.45 21.28 -8.14
CA GLU A 276 -10.98 20.44 -9.21
C GLU A 276 -9.90 20.12 -10.22
N VAL A 277 -9.86 18.85 -10.64
CA VAL A 277 -8.97 18.36 -11.69
C VAL A 277 -9.84 17.98 -12.87
N THR A 278 -9.63 18.65 -13.99
CA THR A 278 -10.42 18.41 -15.21
C THR A 278 -9.87 17.23 -16.00
N PHE A 279 -10.65 16.76 -16.98
CA PHE A 279 -10.15 15.78 -17.95
C PHE A 279 -8.93 16.33 -18.73
N ASP A 280 -8.91 17.62 -19.09
CA ASP A 280 -7.77 18.25 -19.78
C ASP A 280 -6.50 18.29 -18.91
N ASP A 281 -6.65 18.56 -17.61
CA ASP A 281 -5.53 18.48 -16.66
C ASP A 281 -4.93 17.09 -16.60
N ALA A 282 -5.77 16.06 -16.48
CA ALA A 282 -5.33 14.68 -16.51
C ALA A 282 -4.68 14.32 -17.86
N VAL A 283 -5.18 14.90 -18.96
CA VAL A 283 -4.60 14.68 -20.28
C VAL A 283 -3.18 15.26 -20.37
N ARG A 284 -3.00 16.50 -19.93
CA ARG A 284 -1.68 17.15 -19.87
C ARG A 284 -0.72 16.43 -18.93
N PHE A 285 -1.22 15.95 -17.79
CA PHE A 285 -0.46 15.16 -16.83
C PHE A 285 0.09 13.89 -17.50
N GLN A 286 -0.77 13.07 -18.12
CA GLN A 286 -0.31 11.87 -18.83
C GLN A 286 0.60 12.18 -20.01
N THR A 287 0.33 13.25 -20.78
CA THR A 287 1.18 13.63 -21.91
C THR A 287 2.59 13.99 -21.44
N PHE A 288 2.70 14.65 -20.29
CA PHE A 288 4.00 14.90 -19.66
C PHE A 288 4.67 13.59 -19.26
N MET A 289 3.93 12.66 -18.64
CA MET A 289 4.47 11.33 -18.28
C MET A 289 5.04 10.57 -19.47
N ASP A 290 4.32 10.54 -20.58
CA ASP A 290 4.73 9.82 -21.79
C ASP A 290 5.97 10.47 -22.45
N ALA A 291 6.18 11.78 -22.24
CA ALA A 291 7.30 12.52 -22.83
C ALA A 291 8.61 12.43 -22.05
N GLN A 292 8.58 11.96 -20.79
CA GLN A 292 9.75 11.92 -19.92
C GLN A 292 10.24 10.48 -19.71
N GLU A 293 11.55 10.26 -19.86
CA GLU A 293 12.18 9.00 -19.44
C GLU A 293 12.23 8.87 -17.92
N ASP A 294 12.35 9.99 -17.21
CA ASP A 294 12.30 10.09 -15.75
C ASP A 294 11.09 10.93 -15.33
N PHE A 295 10.09 10.28 -14.74
CA PHE A 295 8.88 10.93 -14.22
C PHE A 295 9.18 12.01 -13.17
N TRP A 296 10.35 11.94 -12.52
CA TRP A 296 10.79 12.92 -11.52
C TRP A 296 11.57 14.10 -12.09
N ALA A 297 11.78 14.15 -13.41
CA ALA A 297 12.15 15.39 -14.09
C ALA A 297 11.10 16.47 -13.76
N GLU A 298 11.51 17.74 -13.68
CA GLU A 298 10.70 18.83 -13.14
C GLU A 298 9.30 18.91 -13.77
N LEU A 299 8.28 18.36 -13.08
CA LEU A 299 6.88 18.49 -13.44
C LEU A 299 6.53 19.98 -13.49
N PRO A 300 5.92 20.48 -14.58
CA PRO A 300 5.56 21.88 -14.70
C PRO A 300 4.67 22.33 -13.53
N ALA A 301 4.91 23.54 -13.02
CA ALA A 301 4.23 24.07 -11.84
C ALA A 301 2.70 24.12 -12.01
N GLU A 302 2.24 24.33 -13.25
CA GLU A 302 0.82 24.32 -13.61
C GLU A 302 0.14 22.95 -13.48
N LEU A 303 0.90 21.85 -13.33
CA LEU A 303 0.38 20.49 -13.12
C LEU A 303 0.54 20.01 -11.67
N HIS A 304 1.13 20.80 -10.77
CA HIS A 304 1.32 20.40 -9.36
C HIS A 304 -0.01 20.16 -8.63
N HIS A 305 -1.11 20.79 -9.07
CA HIS A 305 -2.44 20.55 -8.49
C HIS A 305 -3.02 19.17 -8.82
N CYS A 306 -2.44 18.45 -9.80
CA CYS A 306 -2.82 17.08 -10.13
C CYS A 306 -2.27 16.06 -9.11
N LEU A 307 -1.21 16.40 -8.37
CA LEU A 307 -0.51 15.46 -7.49
C LEU A 307 -1.41 14.85 -6.39
N PRO A 308 -2.24 15.62 -5.65
CA PRO A 308 -3.20 15.03 -4.72
C PRO A 308 -4.13 14.01 -5.39
N ALA A 309 -4.74 14.41 -6.51
CA ALA A 309 -5.66 13.57 -7.27
C ALA A 309 -5.02 12.29 -7.81
N ALA A 310 -3.74 12.35 -8.21
CA ALA A 310 -2.99 11.21 -8.73
C ALA A 310 -2.50 10.25 -7.63
N ALA A 311 -2.29 10.76 -6.41
CA ALA A 311 -1.82 9.95 -5.28
C ALA A 311 -2.93 9.23 -4.50
N ALA A 312 -4.20 9.58 -4.74
CA ALA A 312 -5.25 9.33 -3.75
C ALA A 312 -5.79 7.91 -3.68
N LEU A 313 -5.68 7.14 -4.77
CA LEU A 313 -6.27 5.82 -4.86
C LEU A 313 -5.17 4.78 -5.01
N GLY A 314 -5.29 3.67 -4.29
CA GLY A 314 -4.35 2.56 -4.39
C GLY A 314 -4.42 1.81 -5.72
N GLY A 315 -3.50 0.86 -5.92
CA GLY A 315 -3.32 0.02 -7.09
C GLY A 315 -2.22 0.52 -8.03
N ALA A 316 -1.35 -0.39 -8.49
CA ALA A 316 -0.01 -0.07 -9.01
C ALA A 316 0.06 0.66 -10.37
N GLN A 317 -1.09 0.87 -11.03
CA GLN A 317 -1.17 1.53 -12.33
C GLN A 317 -1.37 3.04 -12.19
N PRO A 318 -0.80 3.85 -13.09
CA PRO A 318 -1.06 5.28 -13.14
C PRO A 318 -2.56 5.58 -13.21
N LYS A 319 -3.03 6.44 -12.31
CA LYS A 319 -4.42 6.87 -12.23
C LYS A 319 -4.53 8.25 -11.61
N ILE A 320 -5.61 8.94 -11.91
CA ILE A 320 -5.89 10.27 -11.38
C ILE A 320 -7.39 10.45 -11.15
N CYS A 321 -7.77 11.03 -10.02
CA CYS A 321 -9.15 11.43 -9.79
C CYS A 321 -9.48 12.70 -10.56
N ILE A 322 -10.62 12.75 -11.24
CA ILE A 322 -11.07 13.92 -11.98
C ILE A 322 -12.51 14.27 -11.64
N ASP A 323 -12.84 15.53 -11.80
CA ASP A 323 -14.21 16.00 -11.85
C ASP A 323 -14.73 15.90 -13.28
N TRP A 324 -15.76 15.08 -13.46
CA TRP A 324 -16.35 14.79 -14.75
C TRP A 324 -17.87 14.71 -14.62
N MET A 325 -18.58 15.53 -15.41
CA MET A 325 -20.04 15.67 -15.34
C MET A 325 -20.55 15.96 -13.91
N ASP A 326 -19.89 16.90 -13.22
CA ASP A 326 -20.15 17.28 -11.82
C ASP A 326 -20.02 16.15 -10.77
N GLU A 327 -19.47 15.01 -11.18
CA GLU A 327 -19.24 13.84 -10.34
C GLU A 327 -17.74 13.56 -10.20
N LEU A 328 -17.34 12.76 -9.21
CA LEU A 328 -15.94 12.37 -9.03
C LEU A 328 -15.69 11.02 -9.71
N TRP A 329 -14.68 10.99 -10.59
CA TRP A 329 -14.31 9.82 -11.37
C TRP A 329 -12.85 9.49 -11.16
N VAL A 330 -12.49 8.24 -11.44
CA VAL A 330 -11.13 7.74 -11.53
C VAL A 330 -10.81 7.58 -12.99
N LEU A 331 -9.80 8.29 -13.47
CA LEU A 331 -9.22 8.08 -14.78
C LEU A 331 -8.05 7.11 -14.64
N LYS A 332 -8.22 5.89 -15.16
CA LYS A 332 -7.13 4.92 -15.28
C LYS A 332 -6.35 5.22 -16.55
N LEU A 333 -5.09 5.57 -16.36
CA LEU A 333 -4.22 6.05 -17.41
C LEU A 333 -3.51 4.86 -18.09
N PRO A 334 -3.22 4.96 -19.40
CA PRO A 334 -2.51 3.92 -20.12
C PRO A 334 -1.10 3.74 -19.56
N ASN A 335 -0.59 2.51 -19.65
CA ASN A 335 0.80 2.19 -19.38
C ASN A 335 1.41 1.57 -20.63
N GLU A 336 2.52 2.13 -21.13
CA GLU A 336 3.18 1.67 -22.36
C GLU A 336 3.61 0.19 -22.30
N ARG A 337 3.72 -0.38 -21.10
CA ARG A 337 4.05 -1.80 -20.90
C ARG A 337 2.91 -2.75 -21.24
N HIS A 338 1.68 -2.25 -21.37
CA HIS A 338 0.52 -3.09 -21.65
C HIS A 338 0.46 -3.47 -23.13
N VAL A 339 0.43 -4.77 -23.38
CA VAL A 339 0.33 -5.34 -24.74
C VAL A 339 -1.12 -5.39 -25.25
N ILE A 340 -2.09 -4.97 -24.46
CA ILE A 340 -3.52 -4.88 -24.81
C ILE A 340 -4.08 -3.53 -24.38
N ASN A 341 -5.21 -3.15 -24.97
CA ASN A 341 -5.96 -1.99 -24.53
C ASN A 341 -6.65 -2.31 -23.20
N MET A 342 -5.96 -2.01 -22.08
CA MET A 342 -6.47 -2.30 -20.74
C MET A 342 -7.76 -1.55 -20.41
N ALA A 343 -7.94 -0.33 -20.93
CA ALA A 343 -9.17 0.43 -20.72
C ALA A 343 -10.37 -0.29 -21.34
N ALA A 344 -10.23 -0.78 -22.57
CA ALA A 344 -11.28 -1.56 -23.23
C ALA A 344 -11.50 -2.92 -22.54
N ALA A 345 -10.41 -3.58 -22.11
CA ALA A 345 -10.44 -4.87 -21.45
C ALA A 345 -11.20 -4.82 -20.11
N GLU A 346 -10.88 -3.85 -19.26
CA GLU A 346 -11.57 -3.65 -17.98
C GLU A 346 -13.03 -3.25 -18.18
N ALA A 347 -13.30 -2.29 -19.08
CA ALA A 347 -14.66 -1.85 -19.35
C ALA A 347 -15.55 -3.00 -19.85
N GLY A 348 -15.04 -3.83 -20.76
CA GLY A 348 -15.75 -5.00 -21.25
C GLY A 348 -15.90 -6.10 -20.19
N CYS A 349 -14.93 -6.31 -19.29
CA CYS A 349 -15.10 -7.20 -18.14
C CYS A 349 -16.20 -6.69 -17.18
N LEU A 350 -16.26 -5.39 -16.94
CA LEU A 350 -17.35 -4.79 -16.15
C LEU A 350 -18.70 -4.90 -16.87
N ASP A 351 -18.78 -4.80 -18.20
CA ASP A 351 -20.00 -5.11 -18.96
C ASP A 351 -20.45 -6.56 -18.70
N LEU A 352 -19.52 -7.51 -18.65
CA LEU A 352 -19.84 -8.92 -18.37
C LEU A 352 -20.31 -9.11 -16.93
N CYS A 353 -19.71 -8.42 -15.96
CA CYS A 353 -20.17 -8.44 -14.57
C CYS A 353 -21.58 -7.87 -14.43
N GLU A 354 -21.89 -6.79 -15.15
CA GLU A 354 -23.23 -6.21 -15.20
C GLU A 354 -24.26 -7.18 -15.78
N MET A 355 -23.92 -7.85 -16.90
CA MET A 355 -24.74 -8.92 -17.48
C MET A 355 -24.94 -10.09 -16.52
N ALA A 356 -23.99 -10.35 -15.63
CA ALA A 356 -24.07 -11.38 -14.59
C ALA A 356 -24.91 -10.96 -13.37
N GLY A 357 -25.51 -9.76 -13.39
CA GLY A 357 -26.30 -9.21 -12.28
C GLY A 357 -25.45 -8.69 -11.12
N ILE A 358 -24.15 -8.47 -11.32
CA ILE A 358 -23.26 -7.89 -10.30
C ILE A 358 -23.27 -6.38 -10.46
N ALA A 359 -23.42 -5.66 -9.35
CA ALA A 359 -23.34 -4.20 -9.36
C ALA A 359 -21.95 -3.74 -9.83
N VAL A 360 -21.91 -2.80 -10.78
CA VAL A 360 -20.69 -2.18 -11.33
C VAL A 360 -20.81 -0.66 -11.28
N PRO A 361 -19.69 0.07 -11.23
CA PRO A 361 -19.72 1.53 -11.39
C PRO A 361 -20.04 1.95 -12.84
N ASP A 362 -20.62 3.14 -12.97
CA ASP A 362 -20.69 3.85 -14.25
C ASP A 362 -19.28 4.01 -14.81
N ARG A 363 -19.11 3.81 -16.12
CA ARG A 363 -17.80 3.81 -16.77
C ARG A 363 -17.86 4.31 -18.20
N GLU A 364 -16.77 4.88 -18.67
CA GLU A 364 -16.64 5.38 -20.03
C GLU A 364 -15.21 5.17 -20.53
N VAL A 365 -15.06 4.69 -21.77
CA VAL A 365 -13.75 4.64 -22.44
C VAL A 365 -13.63 5.81 -23.39
N ARG A 366 -12.56 6.58 -23.24
CA ARG A 366 -12.24 7.73 -24.10
C ARG A 366 -10.88 7.52 -24.75
N SER A 367 -10.74 7.97 -25.99
CA SER A 367 -9.44 8.01 -26.65
C SER A 367 -8.56 9.10 -26.05
N PHE A 368 -7.31 8.72 -25.81
CA PHE A 368 -6.21 9.57 -25.36
C PHE A 368 -5.16 9.64 -26.48
N GLY A 369 -5.07 10.80 -27.13
CA GLY A 369 -4.15 11.00 -28.25
C GLY A 369 -4.34 9.95 -29.37
N PRO A 370 -3.31 9.75 -30.22
CA PRO A 370 -3.41 8.89 -31.39
C PRO A 370 -3.30 7.38 -31.11
N ARG A 371 -2.95 6.93 -29.89
CA ARG A 371 -2.62 5.52 -29.63
C ARG A 371 -3.12 4.89 -28.33
N SER A 372 -3.73 5.65 -27.42
CA SER A 372 -4.09 5.11 -26.11
C SER A 372 -5.57 5.35 -25.80
N SER A 373 -6.18 4.46 -25.02
CA SER A 373 -7.52 4.69 -24.46
C SER A 373 -7.38 4.80 -22.94
N VAL A 374 -8.16 5.69 -22.35
CA VAL A 374 -8.30 5.84 -20.90
C VAL A 374 -9.66 5.32 -20.47
N LEU A 375 -9.71 4.74 -19.27
CA LEU A 375 -10.96 4.30 -18.66
C LEU A 375 -11.34 5.28 -17.55
N LEU A 376 -12.51 5.89 -17.68
CA LEU A 376 -13.17 6.65 -16.63
C LEU A 376 -14.07 5.69 -15.84
N VAL A 377 -13.92 5.66 -14.52
CA VAL A 377 -14.78 4.91 -13.60
C VAL A 377 -15.36 5.84 -12.56
N LYS A 378 -16.70 5.96 -12.47
CA LYS A 378 -17.36 6.80 -11.48
C LYS A 378 -17.13 6.24 -10.09
N ARG A 379 -16.83 7.11 -9.13
CA ARG A 379 -16.60 6.71 -7.74
C ARG A 379 -17.91 6.37 -7.03
N PHE A 380 -18.11 5.10 -6.74
CA PHE A 380 -19.29 4.61 -6.01
C PHE A 380 -19.29 4.96 -4.52
N ASP A 381 -18.15 5.36 -3.96
CA ASP A 381 -18.00 5.81 -2.58
C ASP A 381 -18.27 7.33 -2.41
N ARG A 382 -18.78 7.96 -3.48
CA ARG A 382 -19.24 9.34 -3.52
C ARG A 382 -20.69 9.38 -3.97
N VAL A 383 -21.50 10.21 -3.31
CA VAL A 383 -22.90 10.44 -3.68
C VAL A 383 -23.16 11.94 -3.70
N SER A 384 -23.64 12.45 -4.83
CA SER A 384 -24.09 13.85 -4.96
C SER A 384 -25.27 14.15 -4.04
N ALA A 385 -25.22 15.28 -3.34
CA ALA A 385 -26.28 15.72 -2.43
C ALA A 385 -26.43 17.25 -2.44
N PRO A 386 -27.58 17.80 -1.99
CA PRO A 386 -27.71 19.24 -1.79
C PRO A 386 -26.64 19.75 -0.82
N GLY A 387 -25.79 20.68 -1.27
CA GLY A 387 -24.70 21.24 -0.46
C GLY A 387 -23.35 20.52 -0.58
N GLY A 388 -23.18 19.53 -1.46
CA GLY A 388 -21.87 18.94 -1.77
C GLY A 388 -21.92 17.45 -2.12
N ARG A 389 -20.86 16.72 -1.77
CA ARG A 389 -20.76 15.27 -1.99
C ARG A 389 -20.66 14.53 -0.66
N ILE A 390 -21.49 13.51 -0.49
CA ILE A 390 -21.46 12.59 0.64
C ILE A 390 -20.39 11.52 0.36
N ARG A 391 -19.62 11.15 1.37
CA ARG A 391 -18.68 10.02 1.30
C ARG A 391 -19.27 8.82 2.02
N ARG A 392 -19.15 7.65 1.41
CA ARG A 392 -19.63 6.39 2.01
C ARG A 392 -18.46 5.64 2.62
N HIS A 393 -18.59 5.25 3.88
CA HIS A 393 -17.55 4.44 4.53
C HIS A 393 -17.49 3.04 3.90
N MET A 394 -16.28 2.60 3.60
CA MET A 394 -16.00 1.27 3.09
C MET A 394 -14.65 0.79 3.61
N ILE A 395 -14.51 -0.53 3.67
CA ILE A 395 -13.25 -1.22 3.95
C ILE A 395 -13.03 -2.30 2.90
N SER A 396 -11.78 -2.61 2.59
CA SER A 396 -11.45 -3.75 1.74
C SER A 396 -11.44 -5.07 2.52
N SER A 397 -11.34 -6.20 1.83
CA SER A 397 -11.20 -7.50 2.48
C SER A 397 -9.87 -7.63 3.23
N LEU A 398 -8.89 -6.77 2.93
CA LEU A 398 -7.62 -6.67 3.68
C LEU A 398 -7.89 -6.25 5.12
N THR A 399 -8.68 -5.18 5.29
CA THR A 399 -9.08 -4.67 6.61
C THR A 399 -10.11 -5.57 7.26
N LEU A 400 -11.06 -6.11 6.49
CA LEU A 400 -12.09 -7.02 7.01
C LEU A 400 -11.49 -8.28 7.63
N LEU A 401 -10.45 -8.85 7.00
CA LEU A 401 -9.78 -10.08 7.42
C LEU A 401 -8.49 -9.86 8.22
N GLU A 402 -8.13 -8.60 8.47
CA GLU A 402 -6.92 -8.20 9.19
C GLU A 402 -5.62 -8.77 8.59
N ARG A 403 -5.53 -8.75 7.24
CA ARG A 403 -4.41 -9.32 6.47
C ARG A 403 -3.39 -8.28 6.03
N HIS A 404 -2.18 -8.73 5.69
CA HIS A 404 -1.13 -7.91 5.08
C HIS A 404 -1.17 -7.96 3.53
N GLU A 405 -0.68 -6.96 2.78
CA GLU A 405 -0.67 -7.05 1.29
C GLU A 405 0.23 -8.18 0.79
N MET A 406 1.23 -8.54 1.60
CA MET A 406 2.20 -9.60 1.31
C MET A 406 1.65 -10.99 1.59
N ASP A 407 0.49 -11.09 2.25
CA ASP A 407 -0.16 -12.36 2.57
C ASP A 407 -0.73 -12.98 1.29
N ARG A 408 -0.07 -14.02 0.77
CA ARG A 408 -0.52 -14.73 -0.43
C ARG A 408 -0.98 -16.14 -0.08
N GLY A 409 -2.19 -16.51 -0.53
CA GLY A 409 -2.72 -17.87 -0.36
C GLY A 409 -3.04 -18.25 1.09
N VAL A 410 -3.42 -17.27 1.92
CA VAL A 410 -3.78 -17.49 3.34
C VAL A 410 -5.24 -17.16 3.64
N SER A 411 -6.01 -16.78 2.62
CA SER A 411 -7.46 -16.51 2.73
C SER A 411 -8.17 -16.88 1.43
N GLY A 412 -9.46 -17.15 1.54
CA GLY A 412 -10.35 -17.37 0.41
C GLY A 412 -11.68 -16.64 0.54
N TYR A 413 -12.54 -16.80 -0.47
CA TYR A 413 -13.86 -16.18 -0.49
C TYR A 413 -14.72 -16.60 0.71
N ALA A 414 -14.57 -17.82 1.22
CA ALA A 414 -15.29 -18.27 2.41
C ALA A 414 -14.87 -17.50 3.66
N ASP A 415 -13.60 -17.11 3.78
CA ASP A 415 -13.13 -16.32 4.92
C ASP A 415 -13.74 -14.91 4.88
N ILE A 416 -13.84 -14.31 3.69
CA ILE A 416 -14.57 -13.05 3.47
C ILE A 416 -16.04 -13.22 3.87
N TYR A 417 -16.71 -14.26 3.37
CA TYR A 417 -18.11 -14.54 3.67
C TYR A 417 -18.35 -14.65 5.19
N LEU A 418 -17.55 -15.46 5.89
CA LEU A 418 -17.67 -15.65 7.33
C LEU A 418 -17.47 -14.34 8.10
N ALA A 419 -16.52 -13.48 7.68
CA ALA A 419 -16.32 -12.17 8.30
C ALA A 419 -17.51 -11.22 8.08
N LEU A 420 -18.11 -11.22 6.89
CA LEU A 420 -19.33 -10.46 6.62
C LEU A 420 -20.50 -10.96 7.47
N ARG A 421 -20.68 -12.29 7.58
CA ARG A 421 -21.72 -12.89 8.42
C ARG A 421 -21.54 -12.57 9.90
N ALA A 422 -20.30 -12.59 10.39
CA ALA A 422 -19.96 -12.17 11.75
C ALA A 422 -20.28 -10.69 12.01
N SER A 423 -20.21 -9.83 10.99
CA SER A 423 -20.64 -8.43 11.07
C SER A 423 -22.16 -8.22 10.96
N GLY A 424 -22.95 -9.28 10.77
CA GLY A 424 -24.41 -9.19 10.65
C GLY A 424 -24.95 -9.15 9.22
N ALA A 425 -24.11 -9.33 8.19
CA ALA A 425 -24.59 -9.40 6.81
C ALA A 425 -25.55 -10.59 6.60
N PRO A 426 -26.61 -10.48 5.77
CA PRO A 426 -27.53 -11.58 5.47
C PRO A 426 -26.84 -12.69 4.65
N SER A 427 -27.34 -13.93 4.71
CA SER A 427 -26.72 -15.08 4.01
C SER A 427 -26.72 -14.92 2.49
N VAL A 428 -27.68 -14.16 1.95
CA VAL A 428 -27.77 -13.86 0.51
C VAL A 428 -26.51 -13.17 -0.05
N VAL A 429 -25.67 -12.57 0.81
CA VAL A 429 -24.36 -12.04 0.39
C VAL A 429 -23.42 -13.12 -0.18
N GLY A 430 -23.64 -14.38 0.20
CA GLY A 430 -22.91 -15.54 -0.31
C GLY A 430 -23.06 -15.72 -1.82
N GLU A 431 -24.27 -15.54 -2.37
CA GLU A 431 -24.50 -15.63 -3.82
C GLU A 431 -23.81 -14.47 -4.56
N ASP A 432 -23.75 -13.26 -3.99
CA ASP A 432 -23.00 -12.13 -4.59
C ASP A 432 -21.49 -12.42 -4.63
N LEU A 433 -20.92 -12.92 -3.53
CA LEU A 433 -19.51 -13.32 -3.50
C LEU A 433 -19.21 -14.48 -4.46
N TYR A 434 -20.12 -15.45 -4.56
CA TYR A 434 -20.00 -16.57 -5.49
C TYR A 434 -19.95 -16.09 -6.95
N ARG A 435 -20.85 -15.17 -7.32
CA ARG A 435 -20.85 -14.57 -8.67
C ARG A 435 -19.58 -13.80 -8.96
N ARG A 436 -19.05 -13.03 -8.01
CA ARG A 436 -17.78 -12.31 -8.17
C ARG A 436 -16.59 -13.24 -8.36
N MET A 437 -16.49 -14.28 -7.52
CA MET A 437 -15.47 -15.32 -7.65
C MET A 437 -15.54 -15.96 -9.03
N LEU A 438 -16.73 -16.38 -9.45
CA LEU A 438 -16.93 -17.01 -10.74
C LEU A 438 -16.61 -16.06 -11.90
N MET A 439 -16.93 -14.78 -11.81
CA MET A 439 -16.55 -13.80 -12.84
C MET A 439 -15.03 -13.60 -12.91
N ASN A 440 -14.30 -13.66 -11.79
CA ASN A 440 -12.84 -13.65 -11.82
C ASN A 440 -12.29 -14.90 -12.51
N VAL A 441 -12.88 -16.08 -12.28
CA VAL A 441 -12.55 -17.32 -13.00
C VAL A 441 -12.82 -17.17 -14.51
N LEU A 442 -14.03 -16.77 -14.89
CA LEU A 442 -14.48 -16.70 -16.28
C LEU A 442 -13.78 -15.61 -17.10
N CYS A 443 -13.40 -14.50 -16.48
CA CYS A 443 -12.63 -13.43 -17.12
C CYS A 443 -11.11 -13.67 -17.07
N GLY A 444 -10.65 -14.72 -16.38
CA GLY A 444 -9.23 -14.96 -16.15
C GLY A 444 -8.54 -13.85 -15.37
N ASN A 445 -9.26 -13.21 -14.45
CA ASN A 445 -8.71 -12.21 -13.55
C ASN A 445 -7.98 -12.89 -12.40
N THR A 446 -6.65 -12.92 -12.46
CA THR A 446 -5.81 -13.50 -11.40
C THR A 446 -5.33 -12.49 -10.37
N ASP A 447 -5.70 -11.22 -10.54
CA ASP A 447 -5.37 -10.12 -9.64
C ASP A 447 -6.53 -9.79 -8.68
N ASP A 448 -7.27 -10.81 -8.22
CA ASP A 448 -8.39 -10.68 -7.29
C ASP A 448 -7.93 -10.55 -5.82
N HIS A 449 -6.92 -9.72 -5.59
CA HIS A 449 -6.30 -9.55 -4.28
C HIS A 449 -7.20 -8.79 -3.30
N TYR A 450 -6.83 -8.76 -2.03
CA TYR A 450 -7.68 -8.24 -0.96
C TYR A 450 -8.30 -6.84 -1.21
N ARG A 451 -7.53 -5.92 -1.79
CA ARG A 451 -7.98 -4.54 -2.07
C ARG A 451 -8.98 -4.41 -3.22
N ASN A 452 -9.21 -5.47 -4.00
CA ASN A 452 -10.19 -5.51 -5.10
C ASN A 452 -11.58 -6.02 -4.66
N HIS A 453 -11.70 -6.38 -3.38
CA HIS A 453 -12.96 -6.73 -2.75
C HIS A 453 -13.22 -5.75 -1.61
N ALA A 454 -14.19 -4.85 -1.78
CA ALA A 454 -14.56 -3.87 -0.75
C ALA A 454 -16.02 -3.92 -0.37
N PHE A 455 -16.31 -3.44 0.84
CA PHE A 455 -17.62 -3.51 1.47
C PHE A 455 -17.99 -2.17 2.09
N PHE A 456 -19.19 -1.68 1.78
CA PHE A 456 -19.76 -0.52 2.47
C PHE A 456 -20.17 -0.91 3.88
N GLN A 457 -19.90 -0.03 4.84
CA GLN A 457 -20.53 -0.14 6.15
C GLN A 457 -21.93 0.46 6.12
N LYS A 458 -22.91 -0.31 6.58
CA LYS A 458 -24.32 0.11 6.72
C LYS A 458 -24.55 0.81 8.06
N ASP A 459 -25.70 1.46 8.20
CA ASP A 459 -26.11 2.16 9.42
C ASP A 459 -26.35 1.22 10.61
N ASP A 460 -26.54 -0.07 10.38
CA ASP A 460 -26.61 -1.09 11.44
C ASP A 460 -25.23 -1.68 11.80
N GLY A 461 -24.17 -1.19 11.15
CA GLY A 461 -22.79 -1.63 11.35
C GLY A 461 -22.37 -2.82 10.49
N SER A 462 -23.30 -3.49 9.81
CA SER A 462 -23.00 -4.60 8.92
C SER A 462 -22.25 -4.14 7.67
N PHE A 463 -21.51 -5.06 7.05
CA PHE A 463 -20.80 -4.79 5.80
C PHE A 463 -21.51 -5.45 4.61
N THR A 464 -21.67 -4.70 3.52
CA THR A 464 -22.25 -5.21 2.25
C THR A 464 -21.29 -4.97 1.09
N PRO A 465 -21.22 -5.86 0.08
CA PRO A 465 -20.38 -5.66 -1.09
C PRO A 465 -20.63 -4.31 -1.78
N THR A 466 -19.54 -3.63 -2.14
CA THR A 466 -19.53 -2.47 -3.04
C THR A 466 -19.74 -2.92 -4.50
N PRO A 467 -20.04 -2.04 -5.47
CA PRO A 467 -19.89 -2.40 -6.88
C PRO A 467 -18.52 -3.03 -7.15
N VAL A 468 -18.45 -4.04 -8.02
CA VAL A 468 -17.17 -4.66 -8.38
C VAL A 468 -16.35 -3.70 -9.25
N TYR A 469 -15.04 -3.70 -9.06
CA TYR A 469 -14.09 -2.87 -9.79
C TYR A 469 -12.79 -3.64 -10.02
N ASP A 470 -11.97 -3.18 -10.96
CA ASP A 470 -10.64 -3.76 -11.26
C ASP A 470 -10.69 -5.23 -11.71
N VAL A 471 -11.75 -5.60 -12.42
CA VAL A 471 -11.85 -6.91 -13.08
C VAL A 471 -11.18 -6.81 -14.44
N THR A 472 -10.01 -7.42 -14.58
CA THR A 472 -9.24 -7.36 -15.83
C THR A 472 -8.70 -8.73 -16.21
N PRO A 473 -8.66 -9.08 -17.51
CA PRO A 473 -8.09 -10.34 -17.95
C PRO A 473 -6.57 -10.32 -17.76
N THR A 474 -6.03 -11.33 -17.08
CA THR A 474 -4.57 -11.50 -16.99
C THR A 474 -4.09 -12.32 -18.18
N ILE A 475 -3.25 -11.73 -19.03
CA ILE A 475 -2.61 -12.46 -20.13
C ILE A 475 -1.59 -13.42 -19.55
N GLN A 476 -1.82 -14.72 -19.74
CA GLN A 476 -0.89 -15.76 -19.30
C GLN A 476 -0.56 -16.70 -20.46
N VAL A 477 0.71 -17.13 -20.49
CA VAL A 477 1.22 -18.13 -21.45
C VAL A 477 0.88 -19.55 -20.99
N SER A 478 0.69 -19.75 -19.68
CA SER A 478 0.33 -21.04 -19.09
C SER A 478 -1.18 -21.31 -19.17
N PRO A 479 -1.61 -22.58 -19.40
CA PRO A 479 -3.01 -22.96 -19.29
C PRO A 479 -3.50 -22.97 -17.83
N SER A 480 -2.61 -23.20 -16.85
CA SER A 480 -3.00 -23.19 -15.44
C SER A 480 -3.13 -21.76 -14.89
N ARG A 481 -4.26 -21.45 -14.27
CA ARG A 481 -4.53 -20.16 -13.64
C ARG A 481 -4.84 -20.33 -12.18
N ARG A 482 -4.31 -19.41 -11.38
CA ARG A 482 -4.59 -19.35 -9.95
C ARG A 482 -5.05 -17.96 -9.59
N LEU A 483 -6.17 -17.89 -8.88
CA LEU A 483 -6.61 -16.68 -8.20
C LEU A 483 -5.60 -16.31 -7.11
N PHE A 484 -5.62 -15.07 -6.67
CA PHE A 484 -4.94 -14.64 -5.46
C PHE A 484 -5.58 -15.30 -4.24
N LEU A 485 -6.92 -15.24 -4.15
CA LEU A 485 -7.71 -15.86 -3.09
C LEU A 485 -7.95 -17.34 -3.36
N HIS A 486 -8.15 -18.12 -2.29
CA HIS A 486 -8.73 -19.45 -2.42
C HIS A 486 -10.20 -19.36 -2.81
N LEU A 487 -10.67 -20.28 -3.66
CA LEU A 487 -12.06 -20.26 -4.12
C LEU A 487 -13.03 -20.55 -2.95
N GLY A 488 -12.66 -21.46 -2.05
CA GLY A 488 -13.37 -21.74 -0.81
C GLY A 488 -12.72 -21.05 0.40
N ARG A 489 -12.48 -21.84 1.46
CA ARG A 489 -11.69 -21.39 2.61
C ARG A 489 -10.20 -21.38 2.29
N ALA A 490 -9.41 -20.64 3.07
CA ALA A 490 -7.96 -20.80 3.11
C ALA A 490 -7.55 -22.28 3.09
N GLY A 491 -6.69 -22.66 2.14
CA GLY A 491 -6.23 -24.04 1.95
C GLY A 491 -6.99 -24.86 0.90
N CYS A 492 -8.19 -24.46 0.46
CA CYS A 492 -8.99 -25.21 -0.52
C CYS A 492 -8.50 -25.14 -1.98
N GLY A 493 -7.27 -24.68 -2.22
CA GLY A 493 -6.75 -24.43 -3.57
C GLY A 493 -7.20 -23.11 -4.19
N ARG A 494 -6.47 -22.70 -5.23
CA ARG A 494 -6.64 -21.43 -5.95
C ARG A 494 -6.85 -21.62 -7.45
N ASP A 495 -6.88 -22.86 -7.92
CA ASP A 495 -6.95 -23.17 -9.35
C ASP A 495 -8.30 -22.70 -9.90
N ALA A 496 -8.23 -21.73 -10.82
CA ALA A 496 -9.35 -20.95 -11.29
C ALA A 496 -10.10 -21.70 -12.40
N THR A 497 -10.94 -22.66 -12.01
CA THR A 497 -11.80 -23.41 -12.94
C THR A 497 -13.26 -23.35 -12.50
N VAL A 498 -14.18 -23.56 -13.45
CA VAL A 498 -15.63 -23.57 -13.16
C VAL A 498 -15.98 -24.69 -12.17
N GLU A 499 -15.35 -25.86 -12.30
CA GLU A 499 -15.52 -27.00 -11.39
C GLU A 499 -15.16 -26.63 -9.95
N ASN A 500 -13.98 -26.04 -9.75
CA ASN A 500 -13.51 -25.66 -8.43
C ASN A 500 -14.37 -24.53 -7.83
N ALA A 501 -14.88 -23.62 -8.66
CA ALA A 501 -15.83 -22.60 -8.21
C ALA A 501 -17.11 -23.25 -7.69
N VAL A 502 -17.71 -24.19 -8.44
CA VAL A 502 -18.91 -24.94 -7.99
C VAL A 502 -18.64 -25.71 -6.70
N SER A 503 -17.51 -26.42 -6.59
CA SER A 503 -17.14 -27.15 -5.36
C SER A 503 -17.03 -26.24 -4.13
N ALA A 504 -16.57 -25.00 -4.32
CA ALA A 504 -16.42 -24.03 -3.25
C ALA A 504 -17.74 -23.36 -2.81
N ALA A 505 -18.81 -23.44 -3.61
CA ALA A 505 -20.02 -22.65 -3.43
C ALA A 505 -20.73 -22.90 -2.07
N SER A 506 -20.70 -24.13 -1.56
CA SER A 506 -21.30 -24.49 -0.27
C SER A 506 -20.66 -23.74 0.90
N SER A 507 -19.38 -23.38 0.80
CA SER A 507 -18.68 -22.57 1.82
C SER A 507 -19.14 -21.10 1.87
N LEU A 508 -19.95 -20.69 0.90
CA LEU A 508 -20.60 -19.38 0.79
C LEU A 508 -22.11 -19.48 1.06
N ASP A 509 -22.61 -20.59 1.63
CA ASP A 509 -24.04 -20.91 1.78
C ASP A 509 -24.83 -20.87 0.46
N VAL A 510 -24.18 -21.23 -0.66
CA VAL A 510 -24.85 -21.41 -1.96
C VAL A 510 -25.04 -22.91 -2.20
N GLU A 511 -26.30 -23.33 -2.29
CA GLU A 511 -26.66 -24.72 -2.57
C GLU A 511 -26.10 -25.19 -3.91
N ARG A 512 -25.68 -26.46 -3.98
CA ARG A 512 -24.96 -27.01 -5.13
C ARG A 512 -25.71 -26.85 -6.44
N ASP A 513 -27.00 -27.21 -6.49
CA ASP A 513 -27.80 -27.11 -7.71
C ASP A 513 -27.89 -25.67 -8.19
N ARG A 514 -28.08 -24.73 -7.24
CA ARG A 514 -28.07 -23.30 -7.53
C ARG A 514 -26.71 -22.81 -8.02
N ALA A 515 -25.62 -23.30 -7.45
CA ALA A 515 -24.26 -22.98 -7.88
C ALA A 515 -24.01 -23.46 -9.32
N ILE A 516 -24.43 -24.69 -9.67
CA ILE A 516 -24.31 -25.25 -11.03
C ILE A 516 -25.15 -24.45 -12.03
N GLU A 517 -26.39 -24.08 -11.67
CA GLU A 517 -27.23 -23.21 -12.51
C GLU A 517 -26.53 -21.90 -12.83
N ILE A 518 -26.04 -21.20 -11.80
CA ILE A 518 -25.32 -19.93 -11.93
C ILE A 518 -24.05 -20.11 -12.76
N ALA A 519 -23.27 -21.15 -12.48
CA ALA A 519 -22.02 -21.45 -13.18
C ALA A 519 -22.24 -21.62 -14.68
N ASN A 520 -23.20 -22.45 -15.06
CA ASN A 520 -23.53 -22.73 -16.45
C ASN A 520 -24.10 -21.50 -17.16
N GLU A 521 -25.00 -20.77 -16.51
CA GLU A 521 -25.59 -19.54 -17.05
C GLU A 521 -24.50 -18.52 -17.37
N LEU A 522 -23.65 -18.20 -16.39
CA LEU A 522 -22.62 -17.18 -16.52
C LEU A 522 -21.50 -17.62 -17.45
N SER A 523 -21.06 -18.88 -17.40
CA SER A 523 -20.04 -19.43 -18.29
C SER A 523 -20.45 -19.32 -19.76
N LEU A 524 -21.68 -19.72 -20.08
CA LEU A 524 -22.21 -19.61 -21.44
C LEU A 524 -22.47 -18.17 -21.86
N MET A 525 -22.89 -17.30 -20.93
CA MET A 525 -23.07 -15.87 -21.19
C MET A 525 -21.73 -15.22 -21.57
N VAL A 526 -20.67 -15.46 -20.79
CA VAL A 526 -19.33 -14.92 -21.05
C VAL A 526 -18.82 -15.44 -22.38
N ALA A 527 -18.96 -16.75 -22.66
CA ALA A 527 -18.48 -17.37 -23.90
C ALA A 527 -19.06 -16.70 -25.17
N ARG A 528 -20.35 -16.34 -25.12
CA ARG A 528 -21.04 -15.68 -26.23
C ARG A 528 -20.71 -14.19 -26.36
N SER A 529 -20.39 -13.52 -25.26
CA SER A 529 -20.48 -12.05 -25.19
C SER A 529 -19.13 -11.35 -25.02
N TRP A 530 -18.09 -12.04 -24.53
CA TRP A 530 -16.85 -11.37 -24.10
C TRP A 530 -16.17 -10.59 -25.23
N LYS A 531 -16.09 -11.15 -26.44
CA LYS A 531 -15.44 -10.46 -27.58
C LYS A 531 -16.15 -9.17 -27.94
N ASP A 532 -17.48 -9.20 -27.99
CA ASP A 532 -18.29 -8.05 -28.37
C ASP A 532 -18.31 -7.00 -27.25
N ALA A 533 -18.26 -7.42 -25.99
CA ALA A 533 -18.08 -6.52 -24.85
C ALA A 533 -16.77 -5.73 -24.96
N MET A 534 -15.65 -6.38 -25.26
CA MET A 534 -14.36 -5.71 -25.44
C MET A 534 -14.35 -4.79 -26.69
N ARG A 535 -14.92 -5.24 -27.81
CA ARG A 535 -14.97 -4.46 -29.07
C ARG A 535 -15.79 -3.19 -28.93
N ARG A 536 -16.87 -3.22 -28.15
CA ARG A 536 -17.70 -2.05 -27.85
C ARG A 536 -16.88 -0.89 -27.27
N HIS A 537 -15.83 -1.21 -26.53
CA HIS A 537 -14.93 -0.25 -25.89
C HIS A 537 -13.63 -0.02 -26.68
N GLY A 538 -13.55 -0.47 -27.94
CA GLY A 538 -12.43 -0.18 -28.83
C GLY A 538 -11.27 -1.19 -28.78
N ALA A 539 -11.47 -2.40 -28.26
CA ALA A 539 -10.49 -3.47 -28.42
C ALA A 539 -10.40 -3.92 -29.89
N SER A 540 -9.20 -3.92 -30.46
CA SER A 540 -8.93 -4.44 -31.80
C SER A 540 -8.95 -5.97 -31.84
N ASP A 541 -9.05 -6.59 -33.02
CA ASP A 541 -9.00 -8.06 -33.13
C ASP A 541 -7.68 -8.64 -32.60
N VAL A 542 -6.55 -7.95 -32.78
CA VAL A 542 -5.26 -8.35 -32.17
C VAL A 542 -5.34 -8.34 -30.64
N CYS A 543 -6.03 -7.35 -30.07
CA CYS A 543 -6.27 -7.28 -28.62
C CYS A 543 -7.12 -8.49 -28.16
N ILE A 544 -8.19 -8.79 -28.88
CA ILE A 544 -9.07 -9.94 -28.62
C ILE A 544 -8.29 -11.25 -28.66
N GLU A 545 -7.47 -11.47 -29.70
CA GLU A 545 -6.65 -12.67 -29.85
C GLU A 545 -5.66 -12.83 -28.68
N ARG A 546 -5.03 -11.73 -28.24
CA ARG A 546 -4.10 -11.74 -27.09
C ARG A 546 -4.78 -12.06 -25.77
N MET A 547 -6.05 -11.68 -25.59
CA MET A 547 -6.83 -11.96 -24.39
C MET A 547 -7.55 -13.31 -24.42
N ALA A 548 -7.60 -13.98 -25.57
CA ALA A 548 -8.45 -15.17 -25.75
C ALA A 548 -8.15 -16.27 -24.74
N THR A 549 -6.89 -16.44 -24.34
CA THR A 549 -6.53 -17.42 -23.32
C THR A 549 -7.18 -17.10 -21.98
N SER A 550 -7.24 -15.83 -21.54
CA SER A 550 -7.86 -15.42 -20.27
C SER A 550 -9.32 -15.86 -20.12
N PHE A 551 -10.04 -16.08 -21.23
CA PHE A 551 -11.44 -16.54 -21.23
C PHE A 551 -11.60 -18.04 -21.45
N SER A 552 -10.56 -18.87 -21.24
CA SER A 552 -10.63 -20.32 -21.51
C SER A 552 -11.67 -21.10 -20.71
N GLU A 553 -12.09 -20.59 -19.55
CA GLU A 553 -13.13 -21.19 -18.72
C GLU A 553 -14.55 -20.86 -19.20
N ALA A 554 -14.67 -19.84 -20.06
CA ALA A 554 -15.95 -19.45 -20.62
C ALA A 554 -16.44 -20.50 -21.62
N GLY A 555 -17.62 -21.06 -21.36
CA GLY A 555 -18.24 -22.11 -22.16
C GLY A 555 -18.10 -23.50 -21.52
N ASN A 556 -17.29 -23.65 -20.48
CA ASN A 556 -17.25 -24.88 -19.69
C ASN A 556 -18.53 -24.99 -18.85
N THR A 557 -19.21 -26.14 -18.92
CA THR A 557 -20.46 -26.39 -18.20
C THR A 557 -20.35 -27.63 -17.34
N ILE A 558 -20.96 -27.58 -16.16
CA ILE A 558 -21.03 -28.67 -15.19
C ILE A 558 -22.36 -29.42 -15.35
N ALA A 559 -22.29 -30.75 -15.42
CA ALA A 559 -23.49 -31.58 -15.38
C ALA A 559 -24.01 -31.68 -13.93
N CYS A 560 -25.33 -31.59 -13.72
CA CYS A 560 -25.93 -31.70 -12.38
C CYS A 560 -25.59 -33.02 -11.66
N ASN A 561 -25.26 -34.09 -12.41
CA ASN A 561 -24.96 -35.41 -11.87
C ASN A 561 -23.46 -35.75 -11.85
N ASP A 562 -22.54 -34.78 -11.97
CA ASP A 562 -21.10 -35.06 -12.00
C ASP A 562 -20.60 -35.67 -10.67
N PRO A 563 -20.14 -36.94 -10.66
CA PRO A 563 -19.65 -37.60 -9.44
C PRO A 563 -18.31 -37.04 -8.94
N GLY A 564 -17.55 -36.32 -9.78
CA GLY A 564 -16.22 -35.79 -9.48
C GLY A 564 -16.20 -34.60 -8.52
N LEU A 565 -17.36 -33.99 -8.24
CA LEU A 565 -17.51 -32.82 -7.35
C LEU A 565 -17.93 -33.20 -5.90
N ASN A 566 -17.89 -34.49 -5.54
CA ASN A 566 -18.29 -35.01 -4.22
C ASN A 566 -17.12 -35.15 -3.22
N MET A 567 -16.16 -34.22 -3.18
CA MET A 567 -15.06 -34.26 -2.20
C MET A 567 -14.87 -32.94 -1.47
#